data_AF-A0A254RD50-F1
#
_entry.id   AF-A0A254RD50-F1
#
_cell.length_a   1.000
_cell.length_b   1.000
_cell.length_c   1.000
_cell.angle_alpha   90.00
_cell.angle_beta   90.00
_cell.angle_gamma   90.00
#
_symmetry.space_group_name_H-M   'P 1'
#
loop_
_entity.id
_entity.type
_entity.pdbx_description
1 polymer ?
#
loop_
_entity_poly.entity_id
_entity_poly.type
_entity_poly.pdbx_seq_one_letter_code
_entity_poly.pdbx_strand_id
1 'polypeptide(L)'
;MAIVCHAGEFADKQMDIFTKSLKKAKYKEAAAALLNYMEMGEEQRNVDITQYAGHFSTFIKQHGKVLNHTKLRTRRLAKNHDETVYQINCAKSAWLVMIREYVTPEGKSNFWEFGVFTEDDVFKFYEKK
;
A
#
# COMPACT_ATOMS: atom_id res chain seq x y z
N MET A 1 -28.51 -5.80 10.05
CA MET A 1 -28.14 -5.19 8.77
C MET A 1 -26.67 -5.49 8.57
N ALA A 2 -26.34 -6.50 7.74
CA ALA A 2 -24.93 -6.85 7.52
C ALA A 2 -24.32 -5.77 6.62
N ILE A 3 -23.49 -4.90 7.18
CA ILE A 3 -22.62 -4.03 6.39
C ILE A 3 -21.65 -5.00 5.69
N VAL A 4 -21.96 -5.34 4.44
CA VAL A 4 -21.00 -6.03 3.57
C VAL A 4 -19.98 -4.97 3.17
N CYS A 5 -19.04 -4.69 4.07
CA CYS A 5 -17.86 -3.92 3.72
C CYS A 5 -17.01 -4.85 2.83
N HIS A 6 -16.93 -4.52 1.55
CA HIS A 6 -16.05 -5.25 0.63
C HIS A 6 -14.62 -4.84 1.00
N ALA A 7 -13.91 -5.73 1.70
CA ALA A 7 -12.47 -5.57 1.90
C ALA A 7 -11.81 -5.26 0.54
N GLY A 8 -10.94 -4.25 0.47
CA GLY A 8 -10.31 -3.76 -0.76
C GLY A 8 -10.77 -2.36 -1.19
N GLU A 9 -12.00 -1.94 -0.88
CA GLU A 9 -12.44 -0.56 -1.14
C GLU A 9 -11.68 0.47 -0.30
N PHE A 10 -11.29 0.08 0.92
CA PHE A 10 -10.53 0.95 1.79
C PHE A 10 -9.07 1.07 1.34
N ALA A 11 -8.48 -0.05 0.92
CA ALA A 11 -7.17 -0.05 0.25
C ALA A 11 -7.14 0.89 -0.96
N ASP A 12 -8.20 0.92 -1.79
CA ASP A 12 -8.26 1.80 -2.96
C ASP A 12 -8.20 3.28 -2.55
N LYS A 13 -8.99 3.69 -1.53
CA LYS A 13 -8.99 5.07 -1.00
C LYS A 13 -7.62 5.48 -0.45
N GLN A 14 -6.96 4.59 0.28
CA GLN A 14 -5.64 4.89 0.83
C GLN A 14 -4.56 4.94 -0.27
N MET A 15 -4.70 4.13 -1.31
CA MET A 15 -3.79 4.15 -2.46
C MET A 15 -3.88 5.45 -3.25
N ASP A 16 -5.07 6.03 -3.38
CA ASP A 16 -5.27 7.37 -3.96
C ASP A 16 -4.53 8.46 -3.16
N ILE A 17 -4.69 8.45 -1.83
CA ILE A 17 -4.04 9.41 -0.93
C ILE A 17 -2.52 9.23 -1.01
N PHE A 18 -2.04 8.00 -0.91
CA PHE A 18 -0.64 7.62 -1.05
C PHE A 18 -0.04 8.18 -2.34
N THR A 19 -0.64 7.87 -3.49
CA THR A 19 -0.17 8.27 -4.81
C THR A 19 -0.17 9.80 -4.96
N LYS A 20 -1.23 10.47 -4.46
CA LYS A 20 -1.35 11.93 -4.51
C LYS A 20 -0.28 12.62 -3.65
N SER A 21 0.05 12.05 -2.50
CA SER A 21 1.11 12.54 -1.61
C SER A 21 2.50 12.35 -2.24
N LEU A 22 2.78 11.19 -2.85
CA LEU A 22 4.03 10.96 -3.58
C LEU A 22 4.24 11.95 -4.73
N LYS A 23 3.20 12.24 -5.52
CA LYS A 23 3.24 13.26 -6.59
C LYS A 23 3.63 14.65 -6.09
N LYS A 24 3.31 14.96 -4.82
CA LYS A 24 3.61 16.25 -4.17
C LYS A 24 4.92 16.20 -3.36
N ALA A 25 5.71 15.14 -3.48
CA ALA A 25 6.91 14.89 -2.66
C ALA A 25 6.65 14.91 -1.14
N LYS A 26 5.42 14.58 -0.72
CA LYS A 26 5.00 14.54 0.68
C LYS A 26 5.13 13.12 1.25
N TYR A 27 6.35 12.66 1.44
CA TYR A 27 6.63 11.24 1.72
C TYR A 27 6.12 10.75 3.08
N LYS A 28 6.11 11.60 4.11
CA LYS A 28 5.51 11.24 5.42
C LYS A 28 4.00 11.09 5.32
N GLU A 29 3.32 11.97 4.58
CA GLU A 29 1.86 11.85 4.33
C GLU A 29 1.56 10.58 3.51
N ALA A 30 2.43 10.22 2.55
CA ALA A 30 2.29 8.97 1.82
C ALA A 30 2.43 7.76 2.76
N ALA A 31 3.50 7.68 3.57
CA ALA A 31 3.68 6.59 4.51
C ALA A 31 2.54 6.49 5.54
N ALA A 32 2.08 7.62 6.07
CA ALA A 32 0.97 7.68 7.01
C ALA A 32 -0.36 7.16 6.42
N ALA A 33 -0.61 7.37 5.12
CA ALA A 33 -1.81 6.85 4.46
C ALA A 33 -1.92 5.32 4.49
N LEU A 34 -0.79 4.62 4.61
CA LEU A 34 -0.76 3.16 4.72
C LEU A 34 -0.62 2.72 6.19
N LEU A 35 0.35 3.27 6.91
CA LEU A 35 0.72 2.80 8.25
C LEU A 35 -0.28 3.17 9.35
N ASN A 36 -1.10 4.22 9.18
CA ASN A 36 -2.08 4.61 10.20
C ASN A 36 -3.20 3.59 10.40
N TYR A 37 -3.37 2.69 9.44
CA TYR A 37 -4.41 1.65 9.47
C TYR A 37 -3.85 0.29 9.83
N MET A 38 -2.56 0.21 10.16
CA MET A 38 -1.97 -0.98 10.73
C MET A 38 -2.16 -1.02 12.24
N GLU A 39 -2.45 -2.21 12.76
CA GLU A 39 -2.50 -2.45 14.20
C GLU A 39 -1.08 -2.53 14.78
N MET A 40 -0.55 -1.36 15.10
CA MET A 40 0.76 -1.18 15.73
C MET A 40 0.72 -0.03 16.74
N GLY A 41 1.61 -0.09 17.72
CA GLY A 41 1.80 0.97 18.72
C GLY A 41 2.18 2.31 18.07
N GLU A 42 1.80 3.42 18.71
CA GLU A 42 1.98 4.77 18.16
C GLU A 42 3.46 5.13 17.94
N GLU A 43 4.33 4.75 18.89
CA GLU A 43 5.78 4.99 18.76
C GLU A 43 6.37 4.24 17.55
N GLN A 44 6.07 2.93 17.44
CA GLN A 44 6.49 2.10 16.30
C GLN A 44 5.99 2.68 14.98
N ARG A 45 4.74 3.12 14.94
CA ARG A 45 4.14 3.75 13.76
C ARG A 45 4.87 5.01 13.32
N ASN A 46 5.23 5.88 14.26
CA ASN A 46 5.93 7.13 13.97
C ASN A 46 7.34 6.88 13.42
N VAL A 47 8.03 5.86 13.96
CA VAL A 47 9.31 5.38 13.45
C VAL A 47 9.15 4.85 12.01
N ASP A 48 8.20 3.94 11.80
CA ASP A 48 7.95 3.34 10.49
C ASP A 48 7.53 4.38 9.43
N ILE A 49 6.69 5.35 9.79
CA ILE A 49 6.32 6.46 8.90
C ILE A 49 7.56 7.22 8.43
N THR A 50 8.50 7.47 9.35
CA THR A 50 9.73 8.18 9.01
C THR A 50 10.64 7.32 8.14
N GLN A 51 10.77 6.03 8.44
CA GLN A 51 11.57 5.09 7.66
C GLN A 51 11.01 4.91 6.24
N TYR A 52 9.72 4.62 6.10
CA TYR A 52 9.06 4.45 4.80
C TYR A 52 9.06 5.75 3.99
N ALA A 53 8.93 6.92 4.64
CA ALA A 53 9.11 8.20 3.94
C ALA A 53 10.50 8.32 3.31
N GLY A 54 11.55 7.86 3.99
CA GLY A 54 12.90 7.76 3.46
C GLY A 54 12.99 6.80 2.26
N HIS A 55 12.40 5.61 2.38
CA HIS A 55 12.35 4.64 1.27
C HIS A 55 11.63 5.20 0.05
N PHE A 56 10.46 5.83 0.22
CA PHE A 56 9.72 6.42 -0.90
C PHE A 56 10.49 7.54 -1.58
N SER A 57 11.18 8.40 -0.82
CA SER A 57 12.07 9.42 -1.40
C SER A 57 13.15 8.79 -2.29
N THR A 58 13.76 7.69 -1.84
CA THR A 58 14.74 6.94 -2.63
C THR A 58 14.12 6.30 -3.87
N PHE A 59 12.96 5.65 -3.74
CA PHE A 59 12.24 5.06 -4.88
C PHE A 59 11.90 6.10 -5.95
N ILE A 60 11.42 7.29 -5.57
CA ILE A 60 11.13 8.35 -6.54
C ILE A 60 12.39 8.85 -7.25
N LYS A 61 13.54 8.90 -6.58
CA LYS A 61 14.82 9.23 -7.25
C LYS A 61 15.23 8.17 -8.27
N GLN A 62 15.03 6.89 -7.95
CA GLN A 62 15.38 5.75 -8.80
C GLN A 62 14.42 5.63 -10.00
N HIS A 63 13.11 5.55 -9.75
CA HIS A 63 12.08 5.28 -10.75
C HIS A 63 11.51 6.53 -11.42
N GLY A 64 11.86 7.72 -10.93
CA GLY A 64 11.35 8.99 -11.41
C GLY A 64 10.00 9.39 -10.78
N LYS A 65 9.47 10.54 -11.22
CA LYS A 65 8.21 11.09 -10.70
C LYS A 65 7.04 10.12 -10.89
N VAL A 66 6.15 10.05 -9.88
CA VAL A 66 4.91 9.27 -9.97
C VAL A 66 3.94 9.89 -10.96
N LEU A 67 3.35 9.07 -11.82
CA LEU A 67 2.36 9.47 -12.82
C LEU A 67 0.94 9.12 -12.39
N ASN A 68 0.71 7.89 -11.96
CA ASN A 68 -0.56 7.38 -11.42
C ASN A 68 -0.29 6.02 -10.73
N HIS A 69 -1.36 5.38 -10.28
CA HIS A 69 -1.31 3.95 -9.94
C HIS A 69 -2.35 3.20 -10.76
N THR A 70 -2.18 1.88 -10.86
CA THR A 70 -3.11 0.97 -11.50
C THR A 70 -3.36 -0.20 -10.56
N LYS A 71 -4.63 -0.48 -10.27
CA LYS A 71 -5.02 -1.68 -9.53
C LYS A 71 -4.86 -2.89 -10.45
N LEU A 72 -3.96 -3.80 -10.10
CA LEU A 72 -3.67 -5.00 -10.91
C LEU A 72 -4.62 -6.14 -10.57
N ARG A 73 -4.82 -6.40 -9.27
CA ARG A 73 -5.72 -7.46 -8.81
C ARG A 73 -6.21 -7.21 -7.40
N THR A 74 -7.39 -7.73 -7.10
CA THR A 74 -7.86 -8.01 -5.73
C THR A 74 -8.18 -9.49 -5.63
N ARG A 75 -7.65 -10.14 -4.60
CA ARG A 75 -7.89 -11.55 -4.29
C ARG A 75 -8.46 -11.67 -2.89
N ARG A 76 -9.62 -12.31 -2.76
CA ARG A 76 -10.16 -12.69 -1.46
C ARG A 76 -9.34 -13.83 -0.85
N LEU A 77 -8.80 -13.61 0.34
CA LEU A 77 -8.06 -14.61 1.12
C LEU A 77 -9.01 -15.36 2.07
N ALA A 78 -9.93 -14.64 2.71
CA ALA A 78 -10.95 -15.18 3.60
C ALA A 78 -12.19 -14.27 3.60
N LYS A 79 -13.26 -14.67 4.31
CA LYS A 79 -14.55 -13.94 4.32
C LYS A 79 -14.44 -12.43 4.53
N ASN A 80 -13.50 -12.00 5.37
CA ASN A 80 -13.27 -10.60 5.71
C ASN A 80 -11.83 -10.13 5.38
N HIS A 81 -11.11 -10.82 4.49
CA HIS A 81 -9.71 -10.50 4.19
C HIS A 81 -9.48 -10.49 2.68
N ASP A 82 -9.06 -9.35 2.15
CA ASP A 82 -8.74 -9.19 0.73
C ASP A 82 -7.29 -8.68 0.57
N GLU A 83 -6.58 -9.23 -0.41
CA GLU A 83 -5.25 -8.79 -0.83
C GLU A 83 -5.39 -8.02 -2.15
N THR A 84 -4.97 -6.76 -2.15
CA THR A 84 -4.98 -5.92 -3.35
C THR A 84 -3.55 -5.53 -3.74
N VAL A 85 -3.23 -5.66 -5.02
CA VAL A 85 -1.94 -5.31 -5.58
C VAL A 85 -2.11 -4.15 -6.54
N TYR A 86 -1.33 -3.11 -6.34
CA TYR A 86 -1.27 -1.91 -7.15
C TYR A 86 0.09 -1.78 -7.81
N GLN A 87 0.10 -1.30 -9.04
CA GLN A 87 1.31 -0.85 -9.73
C GLN A 87 1.38 0.68 -9.64
N ILE A 88 2.47 1.20 -9.10
CA ILE A 88 2.80 2.62 -9.09
C ILE A 88 3.60 2.92 -10.35
N ASN A 89 2.98 3.65 -11.28
CA ASN A 89 3.62 4.02 -12.54
C ASN A 89 4.43 5.29 -12.34
N CYS A 90 5.73 5.23 -12.65
CA CYS A 90 6.65 6.37 -12.60
C CYS A 90 7.19 6.69 -13.99
N ALA A 91 7.87 7.83 -14.12
CA ALA A 91 8.37 8.31 -15.41
C ALA A 91 9.45 7.41 -16.06
N LYS A 92 10.21 6.63 -15.29
CA LYS A 92 11.26 5.75 -15.82
C LYS A 92 10.93 4.26 -15.75
N SER A 93 10.01 3.86 -14.87
CA SER A 93 9.70 2.46 -14.55
C SER A 93 8.47 2.39 -13.64
N ALA A 94 8.13 1.19 -13.14
CA ALA A 94 7.07 0.98 -12.19
C ALA A 94 7.52 0.10 -11.01
N TRP A 95 6.76 0.12 -9.93
CA TRP A 95 6.94 -0.71 -8.75
C TRP A 95 5.59 -1.08 -8.16
N LEU A 96 5.51 -2.11 -7.33
CA LEU A 96 4.26 -2.62 -6.80
C LEU A 96 4.09 -2.29 -5.32
N VAL A 97 2.83 -2.08 -4.94
CA VAL A 97 2.40 -2.04 -3.55
C VAL A 97 1.31 -3.08 -3.36
N MET A 98 1.50 -3.98 -2.41
CA MET A 98 0.51 -4.94 -1.97
C MET A 98 -0.05 -4.49 -0.62
N ILE A 99 -1.37 -4.53 -0.48
CA ILE A 99 -2.06 -4.27 0.78
C ILE A 99 -2.94 -5.48 1.08
N ARG A 100 -2.81 -6.03 2.28
CA ARG A 100 -3.79 -6.96 2.82
C ARG A 100 -4.67 -6.21 3.80
N GLU A 101 -5.94 -6.08 3.42
CA GLU A 101 -6.98 -5.47 4.21
C GLU A 101 -7.80 -6.54 4.91
N TYR A 102 -8.23 -6.26 6.14
CA TYR A 102 -9.25 -7.04 6.81
C TYR A 102 -10.33 -6.13 7.40
N VAL A 103 -11.55 -6.67 7.48
CA VAL A 103 -12.69 -5.99 8.11
C VAL A 103 -12.99 -6.64 9.45
N THR A 104 -12.93 -5.85 10.53
CA THR A 104 -13.22 -6.31 11.90
C THR A 104 -14.71 -6.69 12.04
N PRO A 105 -15.09 -7.49 13.05
CA PRO A 105 -16.50 -7.79 13.33
C PRO A 105 -17.38 -6.55 13.51
N GLU A 106 -16.81 -5.44 13.98
CA GLU A 106 -17.48 -4.14 14.15
C GLU A 106 -17.59 -3.34 12.84
N GLY A 107 -17.11 -3.89 11.72
CA GLY A 107 -17.19 -3.28 10.39
C GLY A 107 -16.10 -2.25 10.09
N LYS A 108 -15.00 -2.22 10.85
CA LYS A 108 -13.85 -1.33 10.59
C LYS A 108 -12.86 -2.01 9.66
N SER A 109 -12.38 -1.32 8.62
CA SER A 109 -11.28 -1.78 7.78
C SER A 109 -9.93 -1.41 8.38
N ASN A 110 -9.03 -2.38 8.47
CA ASN A 110 -7.64 -2.21 8.89
C ASN A 110 -6.72 -2.91 7.88
N PHE A 111 -5.45 -2.51 7.86
CA PHE A 111 -4.40 -3.22 7.14
C PHE A 111 -3.66 -4.11 8.14
N TRP A 112 -3.49 -5.37 7.79
CA TRP A 112 -2.67 -6.28 8.61
C TRP A 112 -1.30 -6.51 7.98
N GLU A 113 -1.14 -6.23 6.69
CA GLU A 113 0.14 -6.27 5.99
C GLU A 113 0.15 -5.29 4.83
N PHE A 114 1.31 -4.66 4.60
CA PHE A 114 1.60 -4.04 3.32
C PHE A 114 3.03 -4.39 2.89
N GLY A 115 3.23 -4.47 1.59
CA GLY A 115 4.53 -4.76 0.99
C GLY A 115 4.79 -3.84 -0.20
N VAL A 116 6.06 -3.47 -0.36
CA VAL A 116 6.57 -2.68 -1.48
C VAL A 116 7.54 -3.56 -2.25
N PHE A 117 7.33 -3.71 -3.55
CA PHE A 117 8.13 -4.61 -4.40
C PHE A 117 8.62 -3.89 -5.65
N THR A 118 9.88 -4.07 -5.99
CA THR A 118 10.43 -3.66 -7.29
C THR A 118 10.32 -4.78 -8.31
N GLU A 119 10.60 -4.51 -9.60
CA GLU A 119 10.67 -5.57 -10.62
C GLU A 119 11.58 -6.73 -10.18
N ASP A 120 12.77 -6.44 -9.64
CA ASP A 120 13.70 -7.46 -9.14
C ASP A 120 13.09 -8.34 -8.05
N ASP A 121 12.29 -7.75 -7.15
CA ASP A 121 11.62 -8.48 -6.07
C ASP A 121 10.44 -9.31 -6.59
N VAL A 122 9.73 -8.79 -7.59
CA VAL A 122 8.60 -9.45 -8.23
C VAL A 122 9.06 -10.68 -8.99
N PHE A 123 10.11 -10.59 -9.80
CA PHE A 123 10.67 -11.76 -10.50
C PHE A 123 11.15 -12.83 -9.53
N LYS A 124 11.88 -12.45 -8.47
CA LYS A 124 12.31 -13.40 -7.42
C LYS A 124 11.15 -14.06 -6.67
N PHE A 125 10.04 -13.34 -6.48
CA PHE A 125 8.84 -13.89 -5.83
C PHE A 125 8.13 -14.93 -6.71
N TYR A 126 8.16 -14.77 -8.03
CA TYR A 126 7.58 -15.73 -8.98
C TYR A 126 8.52 -16.88 -9.35
N GLU A 127 9.84 -16.71 -9.29
CA GLU A 127 10.82 -17.79 -9.49
C GLU A 127 10.82 -18.85 -8.39
N LYS A 128 10.29 -18.52 -7.20
CA LYS A 128 10.17 -19.47 -6.07
C LYS A 128 8.91 -20.34 -6.12
N LYS A 129 8.29 -20.51 -7.28
CA LYS A 129 7.18 -21.45 -7.49
C LYS A 129 7.62 -22.70 -8.24
#